data_AF-A0AA36GUD7-F1
#
_entry.id   AF-A0AA36GUD7-F1
#
_cell.length_a   1.000
_cell.length_b   1.000
_cell.length_c   1.000
_cell.angle_alpha   90.00
_cell.angle_beta   90.00
_cell.angle_gamma   90.00
#
_symmetry.space_group_name_H-M   'P 1'
#
loop_
_entity.id
_entity.type
_entity.pdbx_description
1 polymer ?
#
loop_
_entity_poly.entity_id
_entity_poly.type
_entity_poly.pdbx_seq_one_letter_code
_entity_poly.pdbx_strand_id
1 'polypeptide(L)'
;MKLHISLSNYEVCTTKKPIFDSKVFELPRLQEINTRYWSLRDAAVISNASKWIVLMEDEYTYEDIEFVDASLSLFDYVDYISGLQYGIDDCDSDSNFDDFVEFMIRWRCKYTTVVACMLALGKELRYWDYFSDKDYLHLKRWTCKLDQLGYKFPSIHPDEKESHRPRYLNCRQAYVNLTFAPVGNATVQDIELAQQKVRYLDDLKEWCGSALPPNQPLEPVSATKLAVLHSKDVALSEKRDTVLVIINNYPWQRSLGLLQRIHEPYFGLTIYCGTFDTKGLEEEGYPPTKEAFSFVNVHPEEMVRGVYLYFCLTKVAEMRLRNVKGYFVSADDLVFNFWHEINLDLAYHQIGFRKLKDIGWYNGTVGTPALERAIKLLTENYREFETVQNLRDEYEEKVRRHQNTTNALDFLISTDAYAASDFFYVPSTEIHFFADLMQIMFEAGVFKAIAVIKFLGAVKHIA
;
A
#
# COMPACT_ATOMS: atom_id res chain seq x y z
N MET A 1 14.88 5.78 -33.51
CA MET A 1 15.39 4.73 -32.61
C MET A 1 14.65 4.86 -31.29
N LYS A 2 13.76 3.93 -30.94
CA LYS A 2 13.03 3.93 -29.66
C LYS A 2 13.78 3.05 -28.66
N LEU A 3 14.01 3.55 -27.45
CA LEU A 3 14.57 2.77 -26.34
C LEU A 3 13.41 2.39 -25.42
N HIS A 4 13.14 1.09 -25.27
CA HIS A 4 12.26 0.60 -24.20
C HIS A 4 13.10 0.35 -22.95
N ILE A 5 12.61 0.84 -21.81
CA ILE A 5 13.10 0.49 -20.48
C ILE A 5 11.89 -0.02 -19.70
N SER A 6 12.05 -1.17 -19.04
CA SER A 6 11.10 -1.75 -18.10
C SER A 6 11.86 -2.06 -16.83
N LEU A 7 11.28 -1.78 -15.66
CA LEU A 7 11.56 -2.35 -14.33
C LEU A 7 10.92 -1.47 -13.25
N SER A 8 10.17 -2.08 -12.33
CA SER A 8 9.87 -1.49 -11.02
C SER A 8 9.35 -2.54 -10.02
N ASN A 9 10.28 -3.21 -9.32
CA ASN A 9 10.00 -3.62 -7.95
C ASN A 9 10.22 -2.39 -7.06
N TYR A 10 9.30 -2.10 -6.15
CA TYR A 10 9.41 -0.97 -5.21
C TYR A 10 9.71 -1.49 -3.81
N GLU A 11 10.99 -1.58 -3.46
CA GLU A 11 11.38 -1.50 -2.05
C GLU A 11 11.41 -0.03 -1.62
N VAL A 12 10.58 0.33 -0.64
CA VAL A 12 10.63 1.66 -0.02
C VAL A 12 11.39 1.57 1.29
N CYS A 13 12.71 1.65 1.20
CA CYS A 13 13.70 1.79 2.28
C CYS A 13 13.81 0.67 3.35
N THR A 14 15.06 0.33 3.68
CA THR A 14 15.42 -0.82 4.51
C THR A 14 15.33 -0.56 6.02
N THR A 15 15.16 -1.65 6.78
CA THR A 15 14.75 -1.66 8.19
C THR A 15 15.92 -1.67 9.19
N LYS A 16 15.59 -1.47 10.47
CA LYS A 16 16.24 -2.16 11.59
C LYS A 16 15.18 -2.58 12.61
N LYS A 17 15.36 -3.75 13.23
CA LYS A 17 14.54 -4.22 14.36
C LYS A 17 14.66 -3.24 15.54
N PRO A 18 13.57 -2.97 16.29
CA PRO A 18 13.69 -2.36 17.61
C PRO A 18 14.34 -3.34 18.59
N ILE A 19 15.33 -2.88 19.34
CA ILE A 19 15.88 -3.62 20.49
C ILE A 19 15.03 -3.27 21.70
N PHE A 20 14.45 -4.27 22.35
CA PHE A 20 13.98 -4.14 23.72
C PHE A 20 15.16 -4.22 24.67
N ASP A 21 15.31 -3.25 25.56
CA ASP A 21 15.94 -3.49 26.86
C ASP A 21 15.33 -2.58 27.94
N SER A 22 15.62 -2.94 29.19
CA SER A 22 15.09 -2.40 30.43
C SER A 22 16.05 -1.38 31.07
N LYS A 23 15.64 -0.81 32.22
CA LYS A 23 16.44 0.18 32.98
C LYS A 23 17.61 -0.54 33.69
N VAL A 24 18.77 0.09 33.95
CA VAL A 24 19.01 0.81 35.23
C VAL A 24 20.39 1.53 35.26
N PHE A 25 20.36 2.84 35.57
CA PHE A 25 21.34 3.67 36.33
C PHE A 25 22.78 4.07 35.87
N GLU A 26 23.13 5.29 36.32
CA GLU A 26 24.44 5.96 36.57
C GLU A 26 25.34 6.52 35.44
N LEU A 27 26.18 7.48 35.85
CA LEU A 27 27.06 8.42 35.11
C LEU A 27 28.31 8.63 36.00
N PRO A 28 29.54 8.90 35.49
CA PRO A 28 29.78 10.17 34.76
C PRO A 28 30.92 10.23 33.70
N ARG A 29 30.83 11.26 32.84
CA ARG A 29 31.92 12.01 32.14
C ARG A 29 33.08 11.23 31.46
N LEU A 30 33.20 11.43 30.15
CA LEU A 30 34.43 11.95 29.52
C LEU A 30 34.10 12.73 28.22
N GLN A 31 35.11 13.33 27.57
CA GLN A 31 34.95 14.42 26.61
C GLN A 31 34.86 14.00 25.12
N GLU A 32 34.25 14.91 24.35
CA GLU A 32 34.39 15.21 22.92
C GLU A 32 35.29 14.31 22.04
N ILE A 33 34.68 13.66 21.04
CA ILE A 33 35.02 13.85 19.61
C ILE A 33 33.70 13.91 18.82
N ASN A 34 33.59 14.82 17.84
CA ASN A 34 32.33 15.09 17.12
C ASN A 34 32.44 14.88 15.59
N THR A 35 32.05 13.70 15.11
CA THR A 35 31.85 13.37 13.69
C THR A 35 30.68 12.37 13.55
N ARG A 36 29.71 12.62 12.65
CA ARG A 36 28.56 11.72 12.38
C ARG A 36 28.28 11.59 10.87
N TYR A 37 27.67 10.48 10.44
CA TYR A 37 27.53 10.05 9.03
C TYR A 37 26.10 9.51 8.75
N TRP A 38 25.49 9.75 7.56
CA TRP A 38 24.06 9.44 7.26
C TRP A 38 23.77 8.85 5.86
N SER A 39 22.80 7.93 5.72
CA SER A 39 22.75 6.94 4.61
C SER A 39 22.21 7.40 3.24
N LEU A 40 22.50 6.55 2.25
CA LEU A 40 21.56 6.16 1.21
C LEU A 40 20.15 5.94 1.82
N ARG A 41 19.23 6.88 1.57
CA ARG A 41 17.77 6.68 1.66
C ARG A 41 17.02 7.32 0.49
N ASP A 42 17.61 8.34 -0.16
CA ASP A 42 16.90 9.19 -1.14
C ASP A 42 17.40 9.10 -2.60
N ALA A 43 18.11 8.04 -3.01
CA ALA A 43 18.84 8.03 -4.29
C ALA A 43 18.90 6.67 -5.04
N ALA A 44 17.77 6.14 -5.51
CA ALA A 44 17.74 5.02 -6.47
C ALA A 44 16.51 5.05 -7.40
N VAL A 45 16.74 5.19 -8.72
CA VAL A 45 15.75 4.98 -9.80
C VAL A 45 16.48 4.51 -11.08
N ILE A 46 16.22 3.26 -11.54
CA ILE A 46 16.51 2.71 -12.90
C ILE A 46 18.03 2.49 -13.21
N SER A 47 18.51 1.39 -13.82
CA SER A 47 17.91 0.24 -14.56
C SER A 47 18.74 -1.07 -14.50
N ASN A 48 18.09 -2.20 -14.81
CA ASN A 48 18.60 -3.41 -15.49
C ASN A 48 19.60 -4.37 -14.80
N ALA A 49 19.06 -5.43 -14.19
CA ALA A 49 19.43 -6.82 -14.47
C ALA A 49 18.21 -7.73 -14.22
N SER A 50 18.22 -8.99 -14.66
CA SER A 50 17.03 -9.88 -14.59
C SER A 50 17.34 -11.36 -14.38
N LYS A 51 16.97 -11.91 -13.22
CA LYS A 51 16.63 -13.33 -12.93
C LYS A 51 16.04 -13.43 -11.51
N TRP A 52 15.56 -14.60 -11.11
CA TRP A 52 14.84 -14.86 -9.85
C TRP A 52 15.47 -16.01 -9.03
N ILE A 53 15.00 -16.12 -7.78
CA ILE A 53 14.94 -17.28 -6.86
C ILE A 53 15.86 -17.20 -5.62
N VAL A 54 15.32 -17.75 -4.53
CA VAL A 54 15.69 -17.68 -3.11
C VAL A 54 16.56 -18.87 -2.71
N LEU A 55 17.46 -18.69 -1.74
CA LEU A 55 17.89 -19.74 -0.83
C LEU A 55 17.87 -19.26 0.64
N MET A 56 17.83 -20.23 1.55
CA MET A 56 18.09 -20.06 2.99
C MET A 56 19.38 -20.82 3.32
N GLU A 57 20.07 -20.41 4.37
CA GLU A 57 21.07 -21.24 5.06
C GLU A 57 20.63 -21.47 6.51
N ASP A 58 21.01 -22.63 7.05
CA ASP A 58 20.78 -23.12 8.41
C ASP A 58 22.02 -23.96 8.82
N GLU A 59 22.05 -24.53 10.03
CA GLU A 59 23.22 -25.12 10.74
C GLU A 59 24.13 -24.07 11.44
N TYR A 60 24.62 -24.25 12.68
CA TYR A 60 24.39 -25.22 13.77
C TYR A 60 24.84 -24.54 15.11
N THR A 61 24.73 -25.08 16.34
CA THR A 61 24.46 -26.44 16.85
C THR A 61 23.47 -26.40 18.05
N TYR A 62 23.59 -27.28 19.05
CA TYR A 62 22.72 -27.42 20.23
C TYR A 62 23.51 -27.96 21.44
N GLU A 63 23.01 -27.74 22.67
CA GLU A 63 23.29 -28.45 23.96
C GLU A 63 22.78 -27.55 25.13
N ASP A 64 22.18 -27.98 26.24
CA ASP A 64 21.18 -29.03 26.58
C ASP A 64 20.48 -28.52 27.89
N ILE A 65 19.29 -28.94 28.33
CA ILE A 65 18.95 -30.21 29.02
C ILE A 65 17.41 -30.24 29.23
N GLU A 66 16.78 -31.39 28.93
CA GLU A 66 15.69 -32.15 29.61
C GLU A 66 14.73 -31.47 30.62
N PHE A 67 13.47 -31.87 30.89
CA PHE A 67 12.54 -32.99 30.54
C PHE A 67 11.12 -32.52 31.01
N VAL A 68 9.90 -33.04 30.73
CA VAL A 68 9.23 -34.20 30.08
C VAL A 68 7.97 -33.60 29.41
N ASP A 69 7.61 -33.78 28.14
CA ASP A 69 7.08 -34.97 27.41
C ASP A 69 5.74 -35.50 28.00
N ALA A 70 4.72 -35.98 27.25
CA ALA A 70 4.54 -36.24 25.81
C ALA A 70 3.08 -35.87 25.41
N SER A 71 2.57 -35.95 24.17
CA SER A 71 2.96 -36.64 22.92
C SER A 71 2.05 -36.09 21.78
N LEU A 72 2.25 -36.22 20.46
CA LEU A 72 3.30 -36.62 19.47
C LEU A 72 2.66 -36.24 18.10
N SER A 73 3.28 -36.13 16.91
CA SER A 73 4.64 -36.00 16.34
C SER A 73 4.37 -35.61 14.86
N LEU A 74 5.09 -34.81 14.09
CA LEU A 74 6.50 -34.36 14.07
C LEU A 74 7.57 -35.40 13.67
N PHE A 75 7.19 -36.48 12.98
CA PHE A 75 8.10 -37.23 12.10
C PHE A 75 7.31 -37.94 11.00
N ASP A 76 7.34 -37.36 9.80
CA ASP A 76 7.07 -38.00 8.49
C ASP A 76 7.64 -37.06 7.41
N TYR A 77 8.98 -36.94 7.37
CA TYR A 77 9.68 -36.07 6.41
C TYR A 77 11.08 -36.57 6.02
N VAL A 78 11.17 -37.85 5.69
CA VAL A 78 12.21 -38.42 4.83
C VAL A 78 11.49 -39.27 3.78
N ASP A 79 12.01 -39.30 2.55
CA ASP A 79 11.44 -39.95 1.35
C ASP A 79 10.20 -39.29 0.69
N TYR A 80 10.37 -38.13 0.05
CA TYR A 80 9.84 -37.91 -1.33
C TYR A 80 10.48 -36.78 -2.18
N ILE A 81 11.76 -36.43 -1.99
CA ILE A 81 12.47 -35.54 -2.94
C ILE A 81 13.09 -36.35 -4.07
N SER A 82 12.25 -36.85 -4.98
CA SER A 82 12.64 -37.60 -6.17
C SER A 82 11.60 -37.46 -7.30
N GLY A 83 11.30 -36.23 -7.71
CA GLY A 83 10.21 -35.96 -8.67
C GLY A 83 10.36 -34.80 -9.66
N LEU A 84 11.30 -33.86 -9.47
CA LEU A 84 11.51 -32.72 -10.38
C LEU A 84 12.97 -32.58 -10.80
N GLN A 85 13.39 -33.44 -11.72
CA GLN A 85 14.71 -33.41 -12.35
C GLN A 85 14.72 -32.39 -13.51
N TYR A 86 14.90 -31.11 -13.19
CA TYR A 86 15.28 -30.08 -14.18
C TYR A 86 16.67 -29.55 -13.85
N GLY A 87 17.60 -29.73 -14.78
CA GLY A 87 18.96 -29.24 -14.64
C GLY A 87 19.00 -27.71 -14.69
N ILE A 88 19.55 -27.11 -13.63
CA ILE A 88 20.02 -25.74 -13.58
C ILE A 88 21.51 -25.87 -13.27
N ASP A 89 22.37 -25.32 -14.14
CA ASP A 89 23.82 -25.36 -13.93
C ASP A 89 24.20 -24.56 -12.68
N ASP A 90 25.06 -25.13 -11.83
CA ASP A 90 25.60 -24.45 -10.65
C ASP A 90 26.24 -23.11 -11.06
N CYS A 91 25.70 -22.04 -10.51
CA CYS A 91 26.31 -20.71 -10.52
C CYS A 91 26.79 -20.47 -9.09
N ASP A 92 28.10 -20.46 -8.87
CA ASP A 92 28.71 -20.25 -7.55
C ASP A 92 28.11 -19.03 -6.84
N SER A 93 27.98 -19.12 -5.51
CA SER A 93 27.54 -18.02 -4.65
C SER A 93 28.60 -16.91 -4.62
N ASP A 94 28.51 -16.00 -5.60
CA ASP A 94 29.39 -14.84 -5.73
C ASP A 94 29.16 -13.86 -4.56
N SER A 95 29.95 -14.04 -3.49
CA SER A 95 29.89 -13.30 -2.22
C SER A 95 29.94 -11.78 -2.36
N ASN A 96 30.42 -11.30 -3.51
CA ASN A 96 30.44 -9.92 -3.95
C ASN A 96 29.02 -9.29 -3.99
N PHE A 97 27.95 -10.09 -4.13
CA PHE A 97 26.58 -9.61 -4.11
C PHE A 97 26.08 -9.22 -2.71
N ASP A 98 26.32 -10.06 -1.69
CA ASP A 98 25.88 -9.76 -0.32
C ASP A 98 26.68 -8.61 0.30
N ASP A 99 27.99 -8.55 0.02
CA ASP A 99 28.83 -7.38 0.33
C ASP A 99 28.29 -6.10 -0.33
N PHE A 100 27.76 -6.18 -1.55
CA PHE A 100 27.13 -5.05 -2.23
C PHE A 100 25.79 -4.64 -1.60
N VAL A 101 24.93 -5.60 -1.22
CA VAL A 101 23.66 -5.33 -0.52
C VAL A 101 23.93 -4.70 0.84
N GLU A 102 24.87 -5.24 1.62
CA GLU A 102 25.30 -4.64 2.88
C GLU A 102 25.93 -3.25 2.65
N PHE A 103 26.76 -3.07 1.62
CA PHE A 103 27.28 -1.76 1.23
C PHE A 103 26.15 -0.76 0.96
N MET A 104 25.10 -1.13 0.21
CA MET A 104 23.98 -0.24 -0.09
C MET A 104 23.17 0.14 1.15
N ILE A 105 22.95 -0.79 2.08
CA ILE A 105 22.31 -0.54 3.39
C ILE A 105 23.19 0.36 4.28
N ARG A 106 24.51 0.17 4.24
CA ARG A 106 25.47 0.87 5.11
C ARG A 106 25.91 2.22 4.57
N TRP A 107 26.04 2.42 3.25
CA TRP A 107 26.70 3.59 2.62
C TRP A 107 26.06 4.90 3.05
N ARG A 108 26.91 5.90 3.33
CA ARG A 108 26.50 7.18 3.92
C ARG A 108 27.06 8.37 3.14
N CYS A 109 26.16 9.22 2.62
CA CYS A 109 26.54 10.43 1.90
C CYS A 109 27.21 11.44 2.83
N LYS A 110 28.22 12.13 2.31
CA LYS A 110 29.04 13.12 3.03
C LYS A 110 28.89 14.54 2.45
N TYR A 111 27.90 14.76 1.57
CA TYR A 111 27.68 16.02 0.86
C TYR A 111 26.30 16.61 1.16
N THR A 112 26.18 17.93 1.04
CA THR A 112 24.98 18.70 1.39
C THR A 112 24.01 18.95 0.22
N THR A 113 24.26 18.35 -0.95
CA THR A 113 23.38 18.48 -2.13
C THR A 113 23.12 17.12 -2.78
N VAL A 114 21.89 16.90 -3.25
CA VAL A 114 21.47 15.63 -3.88
C VAL A 114 22.37 15.28 -5.06
N VAL A 115 22.72 16.26 -5.90
CA VAL A 115 23.65 16.08 -7.03
C VAL A 115 25.00 15.52 -6.58
N ALA A 116 25.58 16.07 -5.51
CA ALA A 116 26.85 15.58 -4.99
C ALA A 116 26.72 14.18 -4.33
N CYS A 117 25.59 13.85 -3.70
CA CYS A 117 25.32 12.49 -3.23
C CYS A 117 25.20 11.49 -4.38
N MET A 118 24.47 11.82 -5.46
CA MET A 118 24.35 10.96 -6.64
C MET A 118 25.71 10.73 -7.32
N LEU A 119 26.54 11.77 -7.44
CA LEU A 119 27.88 11.69 -8.02
C LEU A 119 28.93 11.05 -7.09
N ALA A 120 28.64 10.96 -5.79
CA ALA A 120 29.41 10.15 -4.85
C ALA A 120 29.02 8.67 -5.00
N LEU A 121 27.72 8.34 -4.89
CA LEU A 121 27.22 6.97 -5.03
C LEU A 121 27.63 6.36 -6.37
N GLY A 122 27.38 7.05 -7.49
CA GLY A 122 27.77 6.58 -8.82
C GLY A 122 29.29 6.44 -9.02
N LYS A 123 30.12 7.01 -8.15
CA LYS A 123 31.58 6.78 -8.14
C LYS A 123 31.92 5.51 -7.36
N GLU A 124 31.24 5.22 -6.25
CA GLU A 124 31.40 3.96 -5.52
C GLU A 124 30.84 2.78 -6.34
N LEU A 125 29.67 2.91 -6.98
CA LEU A 125 29.17 1.89 -7.93
C LEU A 125 30.15 1.62 -9.07
N ARG A 126 31.00 2.60 -9.41
CA ARG A 126 32.09 2.51 -10.41
C ARG A 126 33.45 2.15 -9.80
N TYR A 127 33.48 1.78 -8.53
CA TYR A 127 34.59 1.12 -7.84
C TYR A 127 34.27 -0.36 -7.60
N TRP A 128 33.00 -0.67 -7.34
CA TRP A 128 32.44 -2.03 -7.30
C TRP A 128 32.05 -2.58 -8.69
N ASP A 129 32.56 -2.00 -9.79
CA ASP A 129 32.29 -2.34 -11.21
C ASP A 129 30.83 -2.42 -11.71
N TYR A 130 29.80 -2.27 -10.85
CA TYR A 130 28.39 -2.16 -11.25
C TYR A 130 28.10 -1.00 -12.23
N PHE A 131 28.88 0.08 -12.18
CA PHE A 131 28.85 1.18 -13.16
C PHE A 131 30.15 1.19 -13.96
N SER A 132 30.06 1.22 -15.29
CA SER A 132 31.26 1.51 -16.10
C SER A 132 31.64 2.99 -16.00
N ASP A 133 32.88 3.33 -16.36
CA ASP A 133 33.34 4.72 -16.52
C ASP A 133 32.41 5.57 -17.41
N LYS A 134 31.79 4.92 -18.40
CA LYS A 134 30.84 5.55 -19.33
C LYS A 134 29.53 5.91 -18.63
N ASP A 135 29.04 5.08 -17.71
CA ASP A 135 27.77 5.28 -17.02
C ASP A 135 27.91 6.31 -15.89
N TYR A 136 29.03 6.30 -15.19
CA TYR A 136 29.40 7.41 -14.30
C TYR A 136 29.50 8.75 -15.05
N LEU A 137 30.11 8.74 -16.26
CA LEU A 137 30.19 9.93 -17.11
C LEU A 137 28.82 10.35 -17.67
N HIS A 138 27.91 9.40 -17.94
CA HIS A 138 26.52 9.69 -18.31
C HIS A 138 25.77 10.38 -17.16
N LEU A 139 25.83 9.82 -15.93
CA LEU A 139 25.22 10.42 -14.74
C LEU A 139 25.70 11.86 -14.53
N LYS A 140 27.02 12.08 -14.62
CA LYS A 140 27.65 13.41 -14.49
C LYS A 140 27.23 14.40 -15.58
N ARG A 141 27.01 13.92 -16.81
CA ARG A 141 26.49 14.75 -17.91
C ARG A 141 24.99 15.05 -17.76
N TRP A 142 24.23 14.11 -17.22
CA TRP A 142 22.78 14.25 -17.02
C TRP A 142 22.46 15.25 -15.91
N THR A 143 23.09 15.15 -14.74
CA THR A 143 22.88 16.12 -13.64
C THR A 143 23.29 17.54 -14.05
N CYS A 144 24.42 17.69 -14.76
CA CYS A 144 24.87 18.98 -15.31
C CYS A 144 23.89 19.56 -16.35
N LYS A 145 23.26 18.74 -17.18
CA LYS A 145 22.21 19.21 -18.11
C LYS A 145 20.92 19.62 -17.41
N LEU A 146 20.51 18.94 -16.34
CA LEU A 146 19.35 19.34 -15.55
C LEU A 146 19.56 20.71 -14.89
N ASP A 147 20.74 20.93 -14.29
CA ASP A 147 21.15 22.21 -13.72
C ASP A 147 21.11 23.34 -14.79
N GLN A 148 21.68 23.10 -15.98
CA GLN A 148 21.62 24.02 -17.12
C GLN A 148 20.20 24.31 -17.64
N LEU A 149 19.24 23.40 -17.42
CA LEU A 149 17.82 23.58 -17.75
C LEU A 149 17.03 24.26 -16.61
N GLY A 150 17.69 24.69 -15.53
CA GLY A 150 17.05 25.32 -14.38
C GLY A 150 16.28 24.36 -13.47
N TYR A 151 16.54 23.05 -13.57
CA TYR A 151 15.92 22.06 -12.69
C TYR A 151 16.42 22.23 -11.25
N LYS A 152 15.51 22.59 -10.34
CA LYS A 152 15.81 22.68 -8.91
C LYS A 152 15.79 21.28 -8.30
N PHE A 153 16.98 20.75 -8.05
CA PHE A 153 17.16 19.54 -7.24
C PHE A 153 16.62 19.77 -5.81
N PRO A 154 16.06 18.73 -5.15
CA PRO A 154 15.61 18.85 -3.76
C PRO A 154 16.73 19.28 -2.80
N SER A 155 16.36 20.04 -1.78
CA SER A 155 17.21 20.26 -0.60
C SER A 155 17.39 18.95 0.16
N ILE A 156 18.63 18.63 0.55
CA ILE A 156 18.84 17.64 1.61
C ILE A 156 18.44 18.32 2.91
N HIS A 157 17.24 18.01 3.39
CA HIS A 157 16.85 18.39 4.74
C HIS A 157 17.69 17.58 5.73
N PRO A 158 18.22 18.18 6.81
CA PRO A 158 18.80 17.39 7.89
C PRO A 158 17.70 16.49 8.47
N ASP A 159 18.06 15.30 8.93
CA ASP A 159 17.11 14.43 9.64
C ASP A 159 16.50 15.17 10.83
N GLU A 160 15.23 15.56 10.69
CA GLU A 160 14.39 15.93 11.82
C GLU A 160 14.49 14.84 12.89
N LYS A 161 14.68 15.25 14.14
CA LYS A 161 14.84 14.34 15.27
C LYS A 161 13.68 13.34 15.27
N GLU A 162 13.99 12.05 15.06
CA GLU A 162 12.99 10.98 14.87
C GLU A 162 11.94 10.93 15.98
N SER A 163 12.24 11.43 17.18
CA SER A 163 11.31 11.55 18.32
C SER A 163 10.12 12.50 18.11
N HIS A 164 10.04 13.25 17.00
CA HIS A 164 8.95 14.19 16.71
C HIS A 164 8.20 13.91 15.39
N ARG A 165 8.60 12.90 14.60
CA ARG A 165 7.80 12.52 13.41
C ARG A 165 6.53 11.76 13.85
N PRO A 166 5.36 12.04 13.26
CA PRO A 166 4.13 11.30 13.55
C PRO A 166 4.26 9.80 13.28
N ARG A 167 3.67 8.97 14.16
CA ARG A 167 3.95 7.52 14.19
C ARG A 167 3.51 6.73 12.96
N TYR A 168 2.69 7.32 12.07
CA TYR A 168 2.19 6.68 10.85
C TYR A 168 3.15 6.78 9.64
N LEU A 169 4.23 7.57 9.72
CA LEU A 169 5.21 7.74 8.63
C LEU A 169 6.24 6.60 8.58
N ASN A 170 5.76 5.36 8.52
CA ASN A 170 6.57 4.15 8.41
C ASN A 170 6.54 3.56 7.01
N CYS A 171 7.65 2.95 6.61
CA CYS A 171 7.77 2.19 5.35
C CYS A 171 6.93 0.90 5.41
N ARG A 172 6.28 0.54 4.29
CA ARG A 172 5.43 -0.65 4.17
C ARG A 172 5.86 -1.48 2.96
N GLN A 173 5.77 -2.80 3.08
CA GLN A 173 5.96 -3.69 1.94
C GLN A 173 4.73 -3.56 1.03
N ALA A 174 4.94 -3.18 -0.23
CA ALA A 174 3.90 -3.07 -1.22
C ALA A 174 4.40 -3.59 -2.57
N TYR A 175 3.48 -4.12 -3.37
CA TYR A 175 3.75 -4.55 -4.74
C TYR A 175 2.61 -4.07 -5.63
N VAL A 176 2.92 -3.70 -6.88
CA VAL A 176 1.95 -3.17 -7.83
C VAL A 176 2.14 -3.83 -9.18
N ASN A 177 1.18 -4.66 -9.58
CA ASN A 177 1.17 -5.20 -10.94
C ASN A 177 0.59 -4.15 -11.90
N LEU A 178 1.46 -3.27 -12.39
CA LEU A 178 1.13 -2.32 -13.44
C LEU A 178 1.13 -3.05 -14.80
N THR A 179 0.01 -3.67 -15.15
CA THR A 179 -0.24 -4.27 -16.46
C THR A 179 -0.41 -3.19 -17.54
N PHE A 180 0.71 -2.69 -18.04
CA PHE A 180 0.74 -1.69 -19.11
C PHE A 180 0.09 -2.23 -20.40
N ALA A 181 -1.15 -1.82 -20.66
CA ALA A 181 -1.78 -2.02 -21.97
C ALA A 181 -0.89 -1.40 -23.07
N PRO A 182 -0.38 -2.17 -24.03
CA PRO A 182 0.58 -1.68 -25.01
C PRO A 182 -0.07 -0.63 -25.90
N VAL A 183 0.63 0.49 -26.17
CA VAL A 183 0.10 1.60 -26.97
C VAL A 183 -0.25 1.11 -28.38
N GLY A 184 -1.53 0.90 -28.62
CA GLY A 184 -2.08 0.24 -29.80
C GLY A 184 -3.52 0.64 -30.05
N ASN A 185 -4.23 -0.12 -30.88
CA ASN A 185 -5.65 0.13 -31.14
C ASN A 185 -6.49 -0.26 -29.92
N ALA A 186 -7.30 0.68 -29.39
CA ALA A 186 -8.17 0.46 -28.23
C ALA A 186 -9.06 -0.79 -28.38
N THR A 187 -9.57 -1.06 -29.60
CA THR A 187 -10.38 -2.26 -29.88
C THR A 187 -9.66 -3.57 -29.60
N VAL A 188 -8.32 -3.61 -29.69
CA VAL A 188 -7.53 -4.81 -29.36
C VAL A 188 -7.41 -4.97 -27.84
N GLN A 189 -7.08 -3.87 -27.13
CA GLN A 189 -7.01 -3.85 -25.67
C GLN A 189 -8.36 -4.23 -25.02
N ASP A 190 -9.47 -3.73 -25.57
CA ASP A 190 -10.83 -4.09 -25.15
C ASP A 190 -11.12 -5.59 -25.31
N ILE A 191 -10.61 -6.21 -26.38
CA ILE A 191 -10.77 -7.65 -26.62
C ILE A 191 -9.88 -8.46 -25.67
N GLU A 192 -8.63 -8.04 -25.43
CA GLU A 192 -7.71 -8.69 -24.48
C GLU A 192 -8.28 -8.66 -23.04
N LEU A 193 -8.77 -7.52 -22.58
CA LEU A 193 -9.45 -7.38 -21.29
C LEU A 193 -10.75 -8.20 -21.23
N ALA A 194 -11.51 -8.25 -22.32
CA ALA A 194 -12.69 -9.10 -22.40
C ALA A 194 -12.35 -10.60 -22.38
N GLN A 195 -11.21 -11.03 -22.94
CA GLN A 195 -10.73 -12.41 -22.79
C GLN A 195 -10.35 -12.72 -21.34
N GLN A 196 -9.74 -11.77 -20.61
CA GLN A 196 -9.49 -11.94 -19.18
C GLN A 196 -10.80 -12.09 -18.40
N LYS A 197 -11.83 -11.27 -18.70
CA LYS A 197 -13.18 -11.38 -18.11
C LYS A 197 -13.84 -12.72 -18.37
N VAL A 198 -13.75 -13.25 -19.59
CA VAL A 198 -14.30 -14.57 -19.93
C VAL A 198 -13.56 -15.66 -19.13
N ARG A 199 -12.22 -15.69 -19.14
CA ARG A 199 -11.45 -16.66 -18.33
C ARG A 199 -11.82 -16.58 -16.84
N TYR A 200 -11.89 -15.38 -16.28
CA TYR A 200 -12.25 -15.18 -14.87
C TYR A 200 -13.68 -15.62 -14.55
N LEU A 201 -14.63 -15.46 -15.48
CA LEU A 201 -15.99 -15.98 -15.36
C LEU A 201 -16.05 -17.51 -15.48
N ASP A 202 -15.22 -18.12 -16.33
CA ASP A 202 -15.12 -19.57 -16.47
C ASP A 202 -14.54 -20.21 -15.19
N ASP A 203 -13.45 -19.64 -14.63
CA ASP A 203 -12.93 -20.00 -13.30
C ASP A 203 -14.03 -19.96 -12.20
N LEU A 204 -14.85 -18.89 -12.19
CA LEU A 204 -15.94 -18.73 -11.20
C LEU A 204 -17.06 -19.74 -11.42
N LYS A 205 -17.36 -20.07 -12.69
CA LYS A 205 -18.39 -21.04 -13.08
C LYS A 205 -17.99 -22.47 -12.71
N GLU A 206 -16.70 -22.80 -12.80
CA GLU A 206 -16.15 -24.06 -12.31
C GLU A 206 -16.26 -24.16 -10.78
N TRP A 207 -15.79 -23.13 -10.06
CA TRP A 207 -15.86 -23.08 -8.60
C TRP A 207 -17.31 -23.12 -8.06
N CYS A 208 -18.24 -22.37 -8.66
CA CYS A 208 -19.66 -22.42 -8.31
C CYS A 208 -20.39 -23.69 -8.82
N GLY A 209 -19.73 -24.61 -9.52
CA GLY A 209 -20.36 -25.66 -10.31
C GLY A 209 -21.33 -26.58 -9.53
N SER A 210 -21.09 -26.81 -8.24
CA SER A 210 -21.95 -27.59 -7.36
C SER A 210 -23.17 -26.83 -6.80
N ALA A 211 -23.14 -25.50 -6.85
CA ALA A 211 -24.20 -24.60 -6.38
C ALA A 211 -25.10 -24.07 -7.53
N LEU A 212 -24.65 -24.18 -8.79
CA LEU A 212 -25.44 -23.78 -9.96
C LEU A 212 -26.63 -24.73 -10.17
N PRO A 213 -27.86 -24.22 -10.43
CA PRO A 213 -28.99 -25.06 -10.76
C PRO A 213 -28.72 -25.86 -12.05
N PRO A 214 -28.91 -27.19 -12.09
CA PRO A 214 -28.52 -28.03 -13.22
C PRO A 214 -29.26 -27.72 -14.54
N ASN A 215 -30.35 -26.95 -14.47
CA ASN A 215 -31.17 -26.53 -15.59
C ASN A 215 -30.92 -25.08 -16.05
N GLN A 216 -29.92 -24.38 -15.49
CA GLN A 216 -29.61 -22.97 -15.81
C GLN A 216 -28.10 -22.74 -16.04
N PRO A 217 -27.52 -23.28 -17.12
CA PRO A 217 -26.13 -23.00 -17.47
C PRO A 217 -25.94 -21.54 -17.89
N LEU A 218 -24.88 -20.90 -17.39
CA LEU A 218 -24.46 -19.56 -17.85
C LEU A 218 -24.13 -19.59 -19.36
N GLU A 219 -24.78 -18.71 -20.13
CA GLU A 219 -24.56 -18.58 -21.58
C GLU A 219 -23.10 -18.19 -21.90
N PRO A 220 -22.44 -18.85 -22.87
CA PRO A 220 -21.10 -18.48 -23.29
C PRO A 220 -21.12 -17.16 -24.09
N VAL A 221 -20.32 -16.19 -23.68
CA VAL A 221 -20.16 -14.89 -24.36
C VAL A 221 -18.75 -14.80 -24.94
N SER A 222 -18.62 -14.59 -26.25
CA SER A 222 -17.30 -14.39 -26.87
C SER A 222 -16.69 -13.06 -26.45
N ALA A 223 -15.36 -13.03 -26.26
CA ALA A 223 -14.65 -11.82 -25.84
C ALA A 223 -14.94 -10.60 -26.73
N THR A 224 -15.06 -10.79 -28.06
CA THR A 224 -15.43 -9.71 -28.99
C THR A 224 -16.86 -9.16 -28.75
N LYS A 225 -17.83 -10.04 -28.43
CA LYS A 225 -19.19 -9.60 -28.06
C LYS A 225 -19.17 -8.86 -26.71
N LEU A 226 -18.43 -9.38 -25.73
CA LEU A 226 -18.31 -8.80 -24.39
C LEU A 226 -17.60 -7.43 -24.41
N ALA A 227 -16.55 -7.28 -25.22
CA ALA A 227 -15.86 -6.01 -25.47
C ALA A 227 -16.82 -4.94 -26.01
N VAL A 228 -17.60 -5.28 -27.05
CA VAL A 228 -18.58 -4.35 -27.66
C VAL A 228 -19.71 -3.98 -26.69
N LEU A 229 -20.12 -4.90 -25.81
CA LEU A 229 -21.11 -4.60 -24.77
C LEU A 229 -20.53 -3.65 -23.70
N HIS A 230 -19.40 -4.01 -23.09
CA HIS A 230 -18.77 -3.19 -22.05
C HIS A 230 -18.28 -1.82 -22.55
N SER A 231 -17.89 -1.68 -23.82
CA SER A 231 -17.51 -0.38 -24.42
C SER A 231 -18.66 0.62 -24.54
N LYS A 232 -19.92 0.18 -24.30
CA LYS A 232 -21.13 1.02 -24.35
C LYS A 232 -21.75 1.21 -22.97
N ASP A 233 -21.25 0.53 -21.96
CA ASP A 233 -21.71 0.62 -20.58
C ASP A 233 -20.89 1.71 -19.88
N VAL A 234 -21.56 2.81 -19.49
CA VAL A 234 -20.88 3.97 -18.89
C VAL A 234 -20.28 3.59 -17.54
N ALA A 235 -21.05 2.92 -16.67
CA ALA A 235 -20.60 2.53 -15.34
C ALA A 235 -19.34 1.64 -15.39
N LEU A 236 -19.32 0.64 -16.27
CA LEU A 236 -18.20 -0.28 -16.46
C LEU A 236 -17.02 0.34 -17.20
N SER A 237 -17.27 1.27 -18.12
CA SER A 237 -16.19 2.02 -18.79
C SER A 237 -15.49 2.95 -17.81
N GLU A 238 -16.22 3.64 -16.94
CA GLU A 238 -15.64 4.60 -16.00
C GLU A 238 -14.84 3.97 -14.86
N LYS A 239 -15.17 2.73 -14.45
CA LYS A 239 -14.40 2.05 -13.37
C LYS A 239 -12.96 1.78 -13.78
N ARG A 240 -12.66 1.68 -15.09
CA ARG A 240 -11.30 1.55 -15.64
C ARG A 240 -10.37 2.71 -15.28
N ASP A 241 -10.91 3.89 -14.99
CA ASP A 241 -10.13 5.05 -14.54
C ASP A 241 -10.03 5.11 -13.00
N THR A 242 -10.53 4.10 -12.27
CA THR A 242 -10.57 4.09 -10.80
C THR A 242 -9.75 2.95 -10.19
N VAL A 243 -9.28 3.16 -8.97
CA VAL A 243 -8.61 2.15 -8.15
C VAL A 243 -9.64 1.54 -7.21
N LEU A 244 -9.64 0.21 -7.04
CA LEU A 244 -10.36 -0.46 -5.96
C LEU A 244 -9.36 -0.93 -4.89
N VAL A 245 -9.52 -0.44 -3.67
CA VAL A 245 -8.81 -0.94 -2.49
C VAL A 245 -9.70 -1.94 -1.77
N ILE A 246 -9.38 -3.22 -1.87
CA ILE A 246 -10.04 -4.29 -1.11
C ILE A 246 -9.23 -4.49 0.17
N ILE A 247 -9.88 -4.36 1.31
CA ILE A 247 -9.23 -4.39 2.62
C ILE A 247 -9.62 -5.67 3.33
N ASN A 248 -8.64 -6.49 3.70
CA ASN A 248 -8.90 -7.63 4.55
C ASN A 248 -9.07 -7.16 6.00
N ASN A 249 -10.26 -7.33 6.55
CA ASN A 249 -10.56 -6.94 7.93
C ASN A 249 -9.79 -7.79 8.96
N TYR A 250 -9.20 -8.93 8.58
CA TYR A 250 -8.49 -9.90 9.42
C TYR A 250 -7.13 -10.32 8.81
N PRO A 251 -6.36 -11.22 9.44
CA PRO A 251 -5.24 -11.89 8.77
C PRO A 251 -5.72 -12.68 7.54
N TRP A 252 -4.94 -12.63 6.47
CA TRP A 252 -5.33 -13.21 5.18
C TRP A 252 -5.42 -14.73 5.30
N GLN A 253 -6.65 -15.24 5.28
CA GLN A 253 -6.96 -16.67 5.42
C GLN A 253 -8.13 -17.14 4.54
N ARG A 254 -8.85 -16.22 3.86
CA ARG A 254 -10.05 -16.53 3.06
C ARG A 254 -10.18 -15.71 1.78
N SER A 255 -10.56 -16.39 0.70
CA SER A 255 -11.30 -15.87 -0.47
C SER A 255 -10.59 -14.90 -1.42
N LEU A 256 -9.29 -14.65 -1.29
CA LEU A 256 -8.55 -13.69 -2.14
C LEU A 256 -8.75 -13.98 -3.64
N GLY A 257 -8.53 -15.22 -4.08
CA GLY A 257 -8.69 -15.61 -5.48
C GLY A 257 -10.13 -15.49 -6.02
N LEU A 258 -11.14 -15.55 -5.16
CA LEU A 258 -12.53 -15.24 -5.53
C LEU A 258 -12.70 -13.73 -5.78
N LEU A 259 -12.20 -12.89 -4.87
CA LEU A 259 -12.27 -11.43 -4.99
C LEU A 259 -11.48 -10.91 -6.20
N GLN A 260 -10.35 -11.53 -6.56
CA GLN A 260 -9.62 -11.26 -7.80
C GLN A 260 -10.50 -11.46 -9.03
N ARG A 261 -11.15 -12.62 -9.10
CA ARG A 261 -11.95 -13.03 -10.26
C ARG A 261 -13.18 -12.15 -10.47
N ILE A 262 -13.77 -11.66 -9.39
CA ILE A 262 -14.90 -10.72 -9.42
C ILE A 262 -14.45 -9.32 -9.87
N HIS A 263 -13.36 -8.78 -9.31
CA HIS A 263 -13.08 -7.34 -9.38
C HIS A 263 -11.95 -6.92 -10.34
N GLU A 264 -10.78 -7.59 -10.36
CA GLU A 264 -9.58 -7.09 -11.08
C GLU A 264 -9.85 -6.62 -12.52
N PRO A 265 -10.61 -7.33 -13.38
CA PRO A 265 -10.77 -6.93 -14.78
C PRO A 265 -11.64 -5.67 -14.98
N TYR A 266 -12.24 -5.11 -13.93
CA TYR A 266 -13.21 -4.01 -14.02
C TYR A 266 -12.67 -2.66 -13.55
N PHE A 267 -11.53 -2.65 -12.83
CA PHE A 267 -10.88 -1.45 -12.35
C PHE A 267 -9.58 -1.18 -13.12
N GLY A 268 -9.07 0.05 -13.05
CA GLY A 268 -7.75 0.38 -13.59
C GLY A 268 -6.62 -0.25 -12.77
N LEU A 269 -6.88 -0.50 -11.49
CA LEU A 269 -6.02 -1.24 -10.57
C LEU A 269 -6.87 -1.73 -9.38
N THR A 270 -6.75 -3.00 -9.01
CA THR A 270 -7.20 -3.49 -7.70
C THR A 270 -5.98 -3.66 -6.80
N ILE A 271 -6.05 -3.15 -5.57
CA ILE A 271 -5.03 -3.28 -4.53
C ILE A 271 -5.65 -3.97 -3.33
N TYR A 272 -5.00 -5.02 -2.85
CA TYR A 272 -5.39 -5.74 -1.64
C TYR A 272 -4.57 -5.24 -0.44
N CYS A 273 -5.22 -4.80 0.64
CA CYS A 273 -4.54 -4.23 1.80
C CYS A 273 -4.92 -4.95 3.10
N GLY A 274 -3.93 -5.22 3.96
CA GLY A 274 -4.13 -5.86 5.26
C GLY A 274 -2.85 -6.51 5.79
N THR A 275 -2.96 -7.32 6.83
CA THR A 275 -1.84 -8.11 7.38
C THR A 275 -1.59 -9.36 6.54
N PHE A 276 -0.50 -9.37 5.79
CA PHE A 276 -0.18 -10.42 4.84
C PHE A 276 0.56 -11.60 5.49
N ASP A 277 0.04 -12.82 5.30
CA ASP A 277 0.74 -14.08 5.57
C ASP A 277 0.86 -14.87 4.26
N THR A 278 2.09 -15.09 3.80
CA THR A 278 2.37 -15.86 2.57
C THR A 278 1.91 -17.31 2.63
N LYS A 279 1.72 -17.86 3.84
CA LYS A 279 1.30 -19.27 4.04
C LYS A 279 -0.21 -19.47 3.92
N GLY A 280 -1.00 -18.40 3.83
CA GLY A 280 -2.47 -18.41 3.76
C GLY A 280 -3.06 -18.12 2.38
N LEU A 281 -2.28 -18.21 1.29
CA LEU A 281 -2.71 -17.81 -0.06
C LEU A 281 -3.29 -18.96 -0.91
N GLU A 282 -3.08 -20.20 -0.48
CA GLU A 282 -3.68 -21.41 -1.03
C GLU A 282 -4.68 -21.97 0.00
N GLU A 283 -5.91 -22.20 -0.42
CA GLU A 283 -7.03 -22.50 0.48
C GLU A 283 -7.90 -23.64 -0.07
N GLU A 284 -8.30 -24.58 0.79
CA GLU A 284 -9.28 -25.60 0.42
C GLU A 284 -10.67 -24.98 0.20
N GLY A 285 -11.26 -25.24 -0.97
CA GLY A 285 -12.62 -24.81 -1.29
C GLY A 285 -12.78 -23.40 -1.86
N TYR A 286 -11.70 -22.66 -2.12
CA TYR A 286 -11.71 -21.39 -2.87
C TYR A 286 -10.91 -21.47 -4.17
N PRO A 287 -11.16 -20.60 -5.17
CA PRO A 287 -10.31 -20.51 -6.35
C PRO A 287 -8.91 -20.04 -5.94
N PRO A 288 -7.81 -20.69 -6.39
CA PRO A 288 -6.47 -20.31 -5.97
C PRO A 288 -6.12 -18.89 -6.40
N THR A 289 -5.39 -18.18 -5.54
CA THR A 289 -4.85 -16.84 -5.82
C THR A 289 -4.03 -16.86 -7.11
N LYS A 290 -4.29 -15.92 -8.03
CA LYS A 290 -3.50 -15.79 -9.26
C LYS A 290 -2.25 -14.95 -8.98
N GLU A 291 -1.10 -15.41 -9.46
CA GLU A 291 0.19 -14.74 -9.30
C GLU A 291 0.15 -13.27 -9.79
N ALA A 292 0.97 -12.42 -9.17
CA ALA A 292 1.09 -10.99 -9.44
C ALA A 292 -0.22 -10.18 -9.25
N PHE A 293 -0.75 -10.17 -8.03
CA PHE A 293 -1.77 -9.19 -7.59
C PHE A 293 -1.12 -8.02 -6.85
N SER A 294 -1.70 -6.81 -6.94
CA SER A 294 -1.16 -5.65 -6.22
C SER A 294 -1.56 -5.70 -4.74
N PHE A 295 -0.64 -5.41 -3.83
CA PHE A 295 -0.92 -5.40 -2.39
C PHE A 295 -0.18 -4.31 -1.61
N VAL A 296 -0.72 -3.98 -0.43
CA VAL A 296 -0.08 -3.14 0.60
C VAL A 296 -0.18 -3.87 1.94
N ASN A 297 0.97 -4.30 2.48
CA ASN A 297 1.05 -5.00 3.76
C ASN A 297 1.11 -3.97 4.90
N VAL A 298 0.19 -4.09 5.87
CA VAL A 298 0.07 -3.23 7.06
C VAL A 298 0.15 -4.08 8.33
N HIS A 299 0.60 -3.52 9.45
CA HIS A 299 0.78 -4.29 10.69
C HIS A 299 -0.56 -4.60 11.40
N PRO A 300 -0.64 -5.64 12.25
CA PRO A 300 -1.86 -5.98 12.99
C PRO A 300 -2.46 -4.84 13.83
N GLU A 301 -1.59 -4.00 14.38
CA GLU A 301 -1.92 -2.80 15.15
C GLU A 301 -2.51 -1.67 14.29
N GLU A 302 -2.34 -1.73 12.96
CA GLU A 302 -2.86 -0.75 12.01
C GLU A 302 -4.24 -1.14 11.46
N MET A 303 -4.60 -2.42 11.50
CA MET A 303 -5.92 -2.91 11.04
C MET A 303 -6.92 -3.15 12.16
N VAL A 304 -6.48 -3.80 13.26
CA VAL A 304 -7.27 -4.09 14.47
C VAL A 304 -8.71 -4.54 14.16
N ARG A 305 -8.88 -5.65 13.42
CA ARG A 305 -10.20 -6.21 13.04
C ARG A 305 -11.11 -5.23 12.28
N GLY A 306 -10.53 -4.46 11.36
CA GLY A 306 -11.24 -3.47 10.55
C GLY A 306 -11.57 -2.15 11.26
N VAL A 307 -11.14 -1.95 12.52
CA VAL A 307 -11.41 -0.72 13.30
C VAL A 307 -10.85 0.53 12.61
N TYR A 308 -9.76 0.40 11.87
CA TYR A 308 -9.07 1.50 11.17
C TYR A 308 -8.96 1.30 9.65
N LEU A 309 -9.86 0.54 8.99
CA LEU A 309 -9.69 0.14 7.58
C LEU A 309 -9.39 1.31 6.61
N TYR A 310 -9.89 2.52 6.90
CA TYR A 310 -9.59 3.73 6.12
C TYR A 310 -8.08 4.03 5.97
N PHE A 311 -7.25 3.53 6.90
CA PHE A 311 -5.79 3.69 6.88
C PHE A 311 -5.13 2.95 5.70
N CYS A 312 -5.75 1.88 5.18
CA CYS A 312 -5.31 1.28 3.92
C CYS A 312 -5.37 2.26 2.74
N LEU A 313 -6.38 3.14 2.68
CA LEU A 313 -6.47 4.15 1.63
C LEU A 313 -5.44 5.28 1.81
N THR A 314 -5.04 5.63 3.04
CA THR A 314 -3.95 6.61 3.24
C THR A 314 -2.62 6.06 2.71
N LYS A 315 -2.35 4.77 2.94
CA LYS A 315 -1.18 4.08 2.39
C LYS A 315 -1.22 3.93 0.87
N VAL A 316 -2.40 3.77 0.27
CA VAL A 316 -2.57 3.83 -1.18
C VAL A 316 -2.39 5.25 -1.74
N ALA A 317 -2.79 6.29 -1.01
CA ALA A 317 -2.56 7.69 -1.41
C ALA A 317 -1.06 8.06 -1.42
N GLU A 318 -0.27 7.51 -0.48
CA GLU A 318 1.19 7.67 -0.44
C GLU A 318 1.89 7.15 -1.72
N MET A 319 1.27 6.22 -2.46
CA MET A 319 1.77 5.68 -3.74
C MET A 319 1.65 6.68 -4.91
N ARG A 320 0.88 7.78 -4.75
CA ARG A 320 0.75 8.89 -5.71
C ARG A 320 0.41 8.45 -7.15
N LEU A 321 -0.50 7.49 -7.27
CA LEU A 321 -1.02 6.98 -8.54
C LEU A 321 -1.59 8.13 -9.40
N ARG A 322 -1.33 8.08 -10.71
CA ARG A 322 -1.69 9.16 -11.67
C ARG A 322 -2.76 8.69 -12.63
N ASN A 323 -3.50 9.66 -13.20
CA ASN A 323 -4.59 9.44 -14.16
C ASN A 323 -5.76 8.60 -13.59
N VAL A 324 -5.93 8.62 -12.27
CA VAL A 324 -7.02 7.98 -11.53
C VAL A 324 -8.12 9.02 -11.30
N LYS A 325 -9.40 8.70 -11.57
CA LYS A 325 -10.58 9.53 -11.22
C LYS A 325 -10.84 9.53 -9.71
N GLY A 326 -10.68 8.37 -9.08
CA GLY A 326 -10.71 8.22 -7.63
C GLY A 326 -10.60 6.77 -7.17
N TYR A 327 -10.84 6.58 -5.88
CA TYR A 327 -10.53 5.37 -5.14
C TYR A 327 -11.78 4.81 -4.47
N PHE A 328 -12.21 3.63 -4.90
CA PHE A 328 -13.18 2.82 -4.17
C PHE A 328 -12.49 2.07 -3.04
N VAL A 329 -13.21 1.90 -1.94
CA VAL A 329 -12.79 1.12 -0.77
C VAL A 329 -13.90 0.13 -0.45
N SER A 330 -13.53 -1.13 -0.22
CA SER A 330 -14.41 -2.21 0.22
C SER A 330 -13.69 -3.09 1.22
N ALA A 331 -14.41 -3.67 2.19
CA ALA A 331 -13.92 -4.84 2.92
C ALA A 331 -13.95 -6.10 2.04
N ASP A 332 -13.26 -7.13 2.50
CA ASP A 332 -13.19 -8.47 1.91
C ASP A 332 -14.47 -9.30 2.08
N ASP A 333 -15.29 -8.99 3.08
CA ASP A 333 -16.61 -9.60 3.31
C ASP A 333 -17.75 -8.96 2.48
N LEU A 334 -17.43 -8.04 1.57
CA LEU A 334 -18.37 -7.37 0.66
C LEU A 334 -18.09 -7.65 -0.82
N VAL A 335 -19.16 -7.82 -1.60
CA VAL A 335 -19.13 -7.80 -3.06
C VAL A 335 -19.59 -6.44 -3.56
N PHE A 336 -18.76 -5.71 -4.31
CA PHE A 336 -19.13 -4.42 -4.87
C PHE A 336 -19.88 -4.60 -6.20
N ASN A 337 -21.14 -4.18 -6.24
CA ASN A 337 -21.96 -4.10 -7.46
C ASN A 337 -21.50 -2.94 -8.38
N PHE A 338 -20.28 -3.02 -8.90
CA PHE A 338 -19.59 -1.95 -9.61
C PHE A 338 -20.21 -1.58 -10.98
N TRP A 339 -21.14 -2.38 -11.48
CA TRP A 339 -21.91 -2.13 -12.72
C TRP A 339 -23.01 -1.07 -12.55
N HIS A 340 -23.10 -0.41 -11.41
CA HIS A 340 -23.99 0.74 -11.20
C HIS A 340 -23.25 2.08 -11.41
N GLU A 341 -23.98 3.04 -12.00
CA GLU A 341 -23.54 4.42 -12.14
C GLU A 341 -23.40 5.06 -10.75
N ILE A 342 -22.27 5.73 -10.53
CA ILE A 342 -21.94 6.48 -9.31
C ILE A 342 -21.24 7.74 -9.80
N ASN A 343 -21.67 8.93 -9.36
CA ASN A 343 -21.01 10.18 -9.75
C ASN A 343 -19.59 10.24 -9.17
N LEU A 344 -18.58 10.07 -10.03
CA LEU A 344 -17.17 10.02 -9.65
C LEU A 344 -16.55 11.40 -9.32
N ASP A 345 -17.26 12.51 -9.53
CA ASP A 345 -16.82 13.85 -9.12
C ASP A 345 -17.08 14.11 -7.61
N LEU A 346 -17.78 13.21 -6.93
CA LEU A 346 -18.24 13.35 -5.55
C LEU A 346 -17.77 12.18 -4.69
N ALA A 347 -17.59 12.39 -3.38
CA ALA A 347 -17.43 11.27 -2.47
C ALA A 347 -18.74 10.45 -2.39
N TYR A 348 -18.65 9.12 -2.21
CA TYR A 348 -19.83 8.27 -2.04
C TYR A 348 -19.69 7.37 -0.82
N HIS A 349 -20.78 7.21 -0.07
CA HIS A 349 -20.88 6.21 0.99
C HIS A 349 -22.34 5.76 1.11
N GLN A 350 -22.59 4.48 0.86
CA GLN A 350 -23.90 3.83 0.61
C GLN A 350 -25.05 4.16 1.58
N ILE A 351 -24.75 4.62 2.79
CA ILE A 351 -25.76 4.91 3.83
C ILE A 351 -25.62 6.34 4.39
N GLY A 352 -24.65 7.13 3.90
CA GLY A 352 -24.39 8.50 4.34
C GLY A 352 -24.40 8.70 5.86
N PHE A 353 -25.12 9.74 6.30
CA PHE A 353 -25.29 10.13 7.70
C PHE A 353 -26.41 9.37 8.40
N ARG A 354 -26.08 8.32 9.15
CA ARG A 354 -27.04 7.74 10.11
C ARG A 354 -27.00 8.49 11.43
N LYS A 355 -28.10 9.17 11.77
CA LYS A 355 -28.30 9.81 13.08
C LYS A 355 -28.40 8.78 14.20
N LEU A 356 -27.84 9.12 15.36
CA LEU A 356 -27.68 8.19 16.47
C LEU A 356 -28.95 7.94 17.30
N LYS A 357 -29.15 6.67 17.64
CA LYS A 357 -29.76 6.19 18.89
C LYS A 357 -28.82 5.11 19.44
N ASP A 358 -28.22 5.37 20.60
CA ASP A 358 -27.32 4.49 21.36
C ASP A 358 -26.38 3.58 20.55
N ILE A 359 -25.21 4.10 20.16
CA ILE A 359 -24.09 3.28 19.66
C ILE A 359 -22.92 3.41 20.62
N GLY A 360 -22.66 2.33 21.37
CA GLY A 360 -21.65 2.29 22.43
C GLY A 360 -20.20 2.56 21.97
N TRP A 361 -19.89 2.48 20.68
CA TRP A 361 -18.57 2.82 20.13
C TRP A 361 -18.15 4.25 20.46
N TYR A 362 -19.08 5.22 20.48
CA TYR A 362 -18.78 6.61 20.84
C TYR A 362 -18.34 6.76 22.31
N ASN A 363 -18.87 5.92 23.21
CA ASN A 363 -18.48 5.90 24.62
C ASN A 363 -17.20 5.08 24.87
N GLY A 364 -16.72 4.33 23.88
CA GLY A 364 -15.50 3.54 23.95
C GLY A 364 -14.23 4.36 23.70
N THR A 365 -13.06 3.74 23.94
CA THR A 365 -11.74 4.38 23.76
C THR A 365 -11.46 4.88 22.34
N VAL A 366 -12.15 4.33 21.34
CA VAL A 366 -12.07 4.66 19.90
C VAL A 366 -13.15 5.66 19.43
N GLY A 367 -13.96 6.19 20.36
CA GLY A 367 -15.07 7.10 20.13
C GLY A 367 -14.75 8.56 20.43
N THR A 368 -15.58 9.23 21.24
CA THR A 368 -15.36 10.61 21.71
C THR A 368 -13.98 10.81 22.34
N PRO A 369 -13.45 9.90 23.19
CA PRO A 369 -12.09 10.02 23.73
C PRO A 369 -11.00 9.97 22.65
N ALA A 370 -11.27 9.41 21.46
CA ALA A 370 -10.38 9.46 20.31
C ALA A 370 -10.51 10.77 19.54
N LEU A 371 -11.74 11.30 19.37
CA LEU A 371 -11.95 12.63 18.78
C LEU A 371 -11.30 13.75 19.62
N GLU A 372 -11.35 13.65 20.96
CA GLU A 372 -10.61 14.53 21.87
C GLU A 372 -9.09 14.45 21.65
N ARG A 373 -8.54 13.25 21.40
CA ARG A 373 -7.12 13.09 21.04
C ARG A 373 -6.83 13.68 19.66
N ALA A 374 -7.70 13.48 18.67
CA ALA A 374 -7.54 14.03 17.32
C ALA A 374 -7.49 15.57 17.34
N ILE A 375 -8.36 16.22 18.12
CA ILE A 375 -8.30 17.66 18.34
C ILE A 375 -6.95 18.06 18.94
N LYS A 376 -6.47 17.38 19.99
CA LYS A 376 -5.15 17.67 20.58
C LYS A 376 -3.99 17.45 19.61
N LEU A 377 -4.06 16.49 18.70
CA LEU A 377 -3.07 16.36 17.63
C LEU A 377 -3.04 17.61 16.73
N LEU A 378 -4.21 18.12 16.34
CA LEU A 378 -4.35 19.31 15.48
C LEU A 378 -4.02 20.64 16.19
N THR A 379 -4.36 20.79 17.47
CA THR A 379 -4.31 22.09 18.19
C THR A 379 -3.15 22.21 19.19
N GLU A 380 -2.60 21.10 19.67
CA GLU A 380 -1.54 21.06 20.68
C GLU A 380 -0.27 20.38 20.16
N ASN A 381 -0.32 19.08 19.86
CA ASN A 381 0.89 18.27 19.63
C ASN A 381 1.61 18.60 18.32
N TYR A 382 0.86 18.71 17.21
CA TYR A 382 1.42 18.96 15.88
C TYR A 382 1.07 20.35 15.32
N ARG A 383 0.57 21.26 16.16
CA ARG A 383 0.15 22.63 15.77
C ARG A 383 1.24 23.46 15.09
N GLU A 384 2.51 23.12 15.29
CA GLU A 384 3.69 23.82 14.74
C GLU A 384 4.10 23.30 13.34
N PHE A 385 3.51 22.18 12.87
CA PHE A 385 3.80 21.60 11.56
C PHE A 385 2.93 22.24 10.49
N GLU A 386 3.55 22.80 9.44
CA GLU A 386 2.87 23.47 8.33
C GLU A 386 1.80 22.58 7.65
N THR A 387 2.07 21.28 7.49
CA THR A 387 1.10 20.32 6.95
C THR A 387 -0.16 20.19 7.81
N VAL A 388 -0.03 20.20 9.14
CA VAL A 388 -1.16 20.09 10.08
C VAL A 388 -1.90 21.42 10.22
N GLN A 389 -1.20 22.56 10.10
CA GLN A 389 -1.83 23.88 9.99
C GLN A 389 -2.70 23.96 8.73
N ASN A 390 -2.13 23.60 7.57
CA ASN A 390 -2.86 23.58 6.29
C ASN A 390 -4.06 22.61 6.33
N LEU A 391 -3.89 21.40 6.86
CA LEU A 391 -4.97 20.42 7.05
C LEU A 391 -6.10 20.97 7.93
N ARG A 392 -5.77 21.59 9.07
CA ARG A 392 -6.77 22.18 9.97
C ARG A 392 -7.52 23.30 9.27
N ASP A 393 -6.81 24.21 8.62
CA ASP A 393 -7.43 25.39 8.01
C ASP A 393 -8.27 25.02 6.78
N GLU A 394 -7.84 24.01 5.99
CA GLU A 394 -8.66 23.40 4.93
C GLU A 394 -9.88 22.68 5.51
N TYR A 395 -9.74 21.88 6.58
CA TYR A 395 -10.85 21.21 7.26
C TYR A 395 -11.88 22.22 7.77
N GLU A 396 -11.43 23.31 8.39
CA GLU A 396 -12.31 24.38 8.85
C GLU A 396 -13.05 25.06 7.70
N GLU A 397 -12.37 25.38 6.60
CA GLU A 397 -13.00 25.98 5.42
C GLU A 397 -14.02 25.03 4.76
N LYS A 398 -13.65 23.77 4.57
CA LYS A 398 -14.50 22.72 4.00
C LYS A 398 -15.74 22.44 4.86
N VAL A 399 -15.61 22.35 6.18
CA VAL A 399 -16.76 22.16 7.07
C VAL A 399 -17.68 23.39 7.08
N ARG A 400 -17.15 24.62 7.12
CA ARG A 400 -17.97 25.85 7.02
C ARG A 400 -18.79 25.95 5.71
N ARG A 401 -18.32 25.33 4.62
CA ARG A 401 -19.03 25.29 3.33
C ARG A 401 -20.19 24.31 3.28
N HIS A 402 -20.14 23.23 4.06
CA HIS A 402 -21.07 22.09 3.94
C HIS A 402 -21.92 21.83 5.19
N GLN A 403 -21.48 22.28 6.37
CA GLN A 403 -22.20 22.16 7.64
C GLN A 403 -22.62 23.54 8.14
N ASN A 404 -23.83 23.62 8.69
CA ASN A 404 -24.32 24.84 9.34
C ASN A 404 -23.75 24.98 10.77
N THR A 405 -22.42 25.09 10.89
CA THR A 405 -21.69 25.27 12.15
C THR A 405 -20.82 26.52 12.11
N THR A 406 -20.72 27.22 13.23
CA THR A 406 -19.77 28.33 13.44
C THR A 406 -18.35 27.86 13.72
N ASN A 407 -18.18 26.60 14.14
CA ASN A 407 -16.89 26.01 14.51
C ASN A 407 -16.77 24.57 13.96
N ALA A 408 -15.71 24.30 13.21
CA ALA A 408 -15.48 22.99 12.62
C ALA A 408 -14.90 21.98 13.62
N LEU A 409 -14.21 22.43 14.69
CA LEU A 409 -13.73 21.53 15.75
C LEU A 409 -14.89 21.01 16.61
N ASP A 410 -15.95 21.80 16.80
CA ASP A 410 -17.20 21.33 17.45
C ASP A 410 -17.91 20.28 16.58
N PHE A 411 -17.87 20.42 15.25
CA PHE A 411 -18.30 19.36 14.33
C PHE A 411 -17.35 18.15 14.36
N LEU A 412 -16.04 18.36 14.54
CA LEU A 412 -15.08 17.25 14.62
C LEU A 412 -15.34 16.36 15.85
N ILE A 413 -15.64 16.93 17.02
CA ILE A 413 -16.00 16.16 18.22
C ILE A 413 -17.46 15.67 18.25
N SER A 414 -18.34 16.13 17.35
CA SER A 414 -19.78 15.84 17.42
C SER A 414 -20.10 14.33 17.46
N THR A 415 -21.10 13.96 18.26
CA THR A 415 -21.52 12.57 18.49
C THR A 415 -22.95 12.35 18.00
N ASP A 416 -23.26 12.83 16.79
CA ASP A 416 -24.62 12.89 16.25
C ASP A 416 -24.88 11.92 15.07
N ALA A 417 -23.83 11.53 14.33
CA ALA A 417 -23.92 10.63 13.18
C ALA A 417 -22.75 9.63 13.06
N TYR A 418 -22.95 8.59 12.23
CA TYR A 418 -21.91 7.63 11.85
C TYR A 418 -22.09 7.13 10.40
N ALA A 419 -20.96 6.75 9.78
CA ALA A 419 -20.89 6.13 8.46
C ALA A 419 -21.04 4.60 8.59
N ALA A 420 -22.23 4.10 8.24
CA ALA A 420 -22.65 2.71 8.48
C ALA A 420 -22.28 1.71 7.36
N SER A 421 -21.06 1.72 6.82
CA SER A 421 -20.59 0.72 5.85
C SER A 421 -19.07 0.53 5.88
N ASP A 422 -18.62 -0.58 5.32
CA ASP A 422 -17.22 -0.85 4.97
C ASP A 422 -16.90 -0.42 3.52
N PHE A 423 -17.92 0.08 2.80
CA PHE A 423 -17.82 0.55 1.42
C PHE A 423 -17.93 2.07 1.28
N PHE A 424 -16.96 2.70 0.60
CA PHE A 424 -17.00 4.12 0.23
C PHE A 424 -16.13 4.45 -0.99
N TYR A 425 -16.21 5.69 -1.47
CA TYR A 425 -15.43 6.22 -2.58
C TYR A 425 -14.91 7.63 -2.27
N VAL A 426 -13.65 7.89 -2.66
CA VAL A 426 -12.97 9.18 -2.54
C VAL A 426 -12.50 9.63 -3.94
N PRO A 427 -12.96 10.76 -4.48
CA PRO A 427 -12.46 11.28 -5.75
C PRO A 427 -11.02 11.77 -5.60
N SER A 428 -10.23 11.71 -6.68
CA SER A 428 -8.81 12.12 -6.67
C SER A 428 -8.58 13.60 -6.36
N THR A 429 -9.61 14.45 -6.44
CA THR A 429 -9.59 15.85 -5.97
C THR A 429 -9.59 15.97 -4.45
N GLU A 430 -10.01 14.94 -3.72
CA GLU A 430 -10.16 14.92 -2.26
C GLU A 430 -9.20 13.91 -1.59
N ILE A 431 -8.45 13.11 -2.34
CA ILE A 431 -7.62 12.02 -1.78
C ILE A 431 -6.51 12.50 -0.83
N HIS A 432 -5.91 13.66 -1.07
CA HIS A 432 -4.87 14.21 -0.19
C HIS A 432 -5.47 14.69 1.13
N PHE A 433 -6.52 15.53 1.08
CA PHE A 433 -7.28 15.96 2.24
C PHE A 433 -7.84 14.76 3.05
N PHE A 434 -8.34 13.73 2.37
CA PHE A 434 -8.72 12.46 2.99
C PHE A 434 -7.53 11.82 3.71
N ALA A 435 -6.39 11.63 3.03
CA ALA A 435 -5.25 10.91 3.58
C ALA A 435 -4.68 11.60 4.83
N ASP A 436 -4.49 12.92 4.76
CA ASP A 436 -3.91 13.72 5.83
C ASP A 436 -4.86 13.78 7.05
N LEU A 437 -6.18 13.96 6.82
CA LEU A 437 -7.20 13.87 7.89
C LEU A 437 -7.22 12.48 8.53
N MET A 438 -7.17 11.43 7.72
CA MET A 438 -7.22 10.05 8.21
C MET A 438 -5.95 9.61 8.94
N GLN A 439 -4.78 10.16 8.61
CA GLN A 439 -3.55 9.93 9.38
C GLN A 439 -3.69 10.46 10.83
N ILE A 440 -4.29 11.65 11.00
CA ILE A 440 -4.62 12.20 12.32
C ILE A 440 -5.69 11.35 13.04
N MET A 441 -6.75 10.92 12.34
CA MET A 441 -7.78 10.03 12.90
C MET A 441 -7.18 8.70 13.39
N PHE A 442 -6.25 8.14 12.62
CA PHE A 442 -5.58 6.88 12.93
C PHE A 442 -4.68 6.99 14.17
N GLU A 443 -3.81 8.01 14.25
CA GLU A 443 -2.93 8.19 15.42
C GLU A 443 -3.72 8.53 16.70
N ALA A 444 -4.85 9.22 16.54
CA ALA A 444 -5.79 9.42 17.63
C ALA A 444 -6.56 8.15 18.02
N GLY A 445 -6.59 7.11 17.16
CA GLY A 445 -7.31 5.86 17.37
C GLY A 445 -8.82 5.97 17.18
N VAL A 446 -9.28 6.74 16.20
CA VAL A 446 -10.71 6.97 15.90
C VAL A 446 -11.27 5.82 15.04
N PHE A 447 -12.39 5.23 15.45
CA PHE A 447 -13.05 4.14 14.71
C PHE A 447 -13.54 4.57 13.32
N LYS A 448 -13.42 3.70 12.31
CA LYS A 448 -13.79 3.95 10.90
C LYS A 448 -15.12 4.66 10.67
N ALA A 449 -16.20 4.21 11.31
CA ALA A 449 -17.54 4.78 11.12
C ALA A 449 -17.66 6.22 11.65
N ILE A 450 -16.75 6.61 12.53
CA ILE A 450 -16.63 7.97 13.07
C ILE A 450 -15.67 8.77 12.18
N ALA A 451 -14.48 8.25 11.87
CA ALA A 451 -13.51 8.94 11.02
C ALA A 451 -14.08 9.32 9.64
N VAL A 452 -14.69 8.36 8.93
CA VAL A 452 -15.26 8.57 7.59
C VAL A 452 -16.40 9.59 7.60
N ILE A 453 -17.22 9.67 8.66
CA ILE A 453 -18.31 10.66 8.72
C ILE A 453 -17.81 12.10 8.92
N LYS A 454 -16.63 12.29 9.51
CA LYS A 454 -15.98 13.62 9.62
C LYS A 454 -15.41 14.08 8.29
N PHE A 455 -14.88 13.16 7.48
CA PHE A 455 -14.54 13.45 6.08
C PHE A 455 -15.77 13.80 5.25
N LEU A 456 -16.82 12.96 5.27
CA LEU A 456 -18.06 13.20 4.52
C LEU A 456 -18.76 14.51 4.92
N GLY A 457 -18.59 14.96 6.17
CA GLY A 457 -19.09 16.25 6.62
C GLY A 457 -18.35 17.46 6.05
N ALA A 458 -17.09 17.28 5.64
CA ALA A 458 -16.26 18.32 5.06
C ALA A 458 -16.38 18.40 3.52
N VAL A 459 -16.79 17.32 2.83
CA VAL A 459 -16.83 17.26 1.36
C VAL A 459 -18.24 17.14 0.78
N LYS A 460 -18.40 17.51 -0.50
CA LYS A 460 -19.59 17.15 -1.26
C LYS A 460 -19.63 15.63 -1.45
N HIS A 461 -20.75 15.03 -1.08
CA HIS A 461 -20.94 13.59 -1.17
C HIS A 461 -22.35 13.22 -1.63
N ILE A 462 -22.49 11.96 -2.03
CA ILE A 462 -23.75 11.26 -2.30
C ILE A 462 -23.84 10.01 -1.41
N ALA A 463 -25.08 9.58 -1.14
CA ALA A 463 -25.42 8.45 -0.28
C ALA A 463 -26.59 7.67 -0.89
#